data_AF-A0A950EDM4-F1
#
_entry.id   AF-A0A950EDM4-F1
#
_cell.length_a   1.000
_cell.length_b   1.000
_cell.length_c   1.000
_cell.angle_alpha   90.00
_cell.angle_beta   90.00
_cell.angle_gamma   90.00
#
_symmetry.space_group_name_H-M   'P 1'
#
loop_
_entity.id
_entity.type
_entity.pdbx_description
1 polymer ?
#
loop_
_entity_poly.entity_id
_entity_poly.type
_entity_poly.pdbx_seq_one_letter_code
_entity_poly.pdbx_strand_id
1 'polypeptide(L)'
;MRKLILAAMSCGLLAASPPHNEVPRPKATHPSVDSAELERLQALARTQQKQVGGLQVEVARLSDEVGRLSADLLRYHAQAEELRVKVAALEEASRRKGSKKELIGSWKLVSAEEGGVPQDPEVARLVFTAKTVTFQYRDRRDGRVFSYKLDPSEEPKEIDVAGGAARPTPGVYSLDGDRLTLCIGRGHAARPTGFDNRPGGGTTLWILEREGPAPSVTSRAETP
;
A
#
# COMPACT_ATOMS: atom_id res chain seq x y z
N MET A 1 -9.75 -39.90 7.34
CA MET A 1 -9.32 -40.94 8.30
C MET A 1 -9.69 -40.53 9.72
N ARG A 2 -10.59 -41.29 10.38
CA ARG A 2 -10.86 -41.45 11.85
C ARG A 2 -12.31 -41.97 11.97
N LYS A 3 -12.50 -43.30 11.93
CA LYS A 3 -12.75 -44.24 13.05
C LYS A 3 -14.09 -43.96 13.76
N LEU A 4 -15.17 -44.71 13.46
CA LEU A 4 -15.61 -45.98 14.11
C LEU A 4 -15.80 -45.86 15.62
N ILE A 5 -17.06 -45.93 16.08
CA ILE A 5 -17.45 -46.64 17.31
C ILE A 5 -18.69 -47.49 17.01
N LEU A 6 -18.61 -48.72 17.51
CA LEU A 6 -19.42 -49.90 17.27
C LEU A 6 -20.20 -50.22 18.56
N ALA A 7 -21.39 -50.81 18.39
CA ALA A 7 -22.06 -51.80 19.25
C ALA A 7 -22.50 -51.47 20.70
N ALA A 8 -23.78 -51.73 20.95
CA ALA A 8 -24.28 -52.45 22.12
C ALA A 8 -25.57 -53.19 21.68
N MET A 9 -25.49 -54.48 21.33
CA MET A 9 -25.71 -55.63 22.20
C MET A 9 -27.05 -55.66 22.94
N SER A 10 -27.82 -56.69 22.54
CA SER A 10 -29.06 -57.22 23.09
C SER A 10 -28.99 -57.46 24.60
N CYS A 11 -30.03 -57.05 25.32
CA CYS A 11 -30.37 -57.64 26.62
C CYS A 11 -31.90 -57.77 26.68
N GLY A 12 -32.38 -59.00 26.45
CA GLY A 12 -33.76 -59.36 26.72
C GLY A 12 -33.96 -59.48 28.22
N LEU A 13 -34.99 -58.81 28.74
CA LEU A 13 -35.64 -59.21 29.98
C LEU A 13 -37.14 -59.37 29.70
N LEU A 14 -37.60 -60.61 29.88
CA LEU A 14 -39.00 -61.00 29.92
C LEU A 14 -39.74 -60.15 30.98
N ALA A 15 -40.74 -59.40 30.55
CA ALA A 15 -41.82 -58.95 31.43
C ALA A 15 -43.07 -59.77 31.08
N ALA A 16 -43.60 -60.48 32.07
CA ALA A 16 -44.79 -61.30 31.95
C ALA A 16 -46.02 -60.46 31.58
N SER A 17 -46.76 -60.87 30.54
CA SER A 17 -48.05 -60.28 30.17
C SER A 17 -49.11 -60.54 31.25
N PRO A 18 -49.88 -59.53 31.69
CA PRO A 18 -51.11 -59.73 32.46
C PRO A 18 -52.23 -60.31 31.57
N PRO A 19 -53.26 -60.97 32.14
CA PRO A 19 -54.30 -61.65 31.38
C PRO A 19 -55.12 -60.66 30.55
N HIS A 20 -55.48 -61.10 29.33
CA HIS A 20 -56.33 -60.39 28.39
C HIS A 20 -57.59 -59.84 29.05
N ASN A 21 -57.67 -58.51 29.14
CA ASN A 21 -58.94 -57.82 29.27
C ASN A 21 -59.21 -57.16 27.92
N GLU A 22 -60.15 -57.72 27.14
CA GLU A 22 -60.57 -57.15 25.87
C GLU A 22 -61.29 -55.81 26.12
N VAL A 23 -60.52 -54.72 26.10
CA VAL A 23 -61.11 -53.39 25.93
C VAL A 23 -61.73 -53.36 24.52
N PRO A 24 -63.04 -53.09 24.37
CA PRO A 24 -63.64 -52.98 23.04
C PRO A 24 -62.95 -51.83 22.32
N ARG A 25 -62.25 -52.12 21.21
CA ARG A 25 -61.73 -51.06 20.36
C ARG A 25 -62.92 -50.19 19.93
N PRO A 26 -62.88 -48.87 20.13
CA PRO A 26 -63.88 -48.01 19.50
C PRO A 26 -63.78 -48.28 17.99
N LYS A 27 -64.91 -48.60 17.35
CA LYS A 27 -65.00 -48.71 15.90
C LYS A 27 -64.56 -47.34 15.35
N ALA A 28 -63.31 -47.24 14.95
CA ALA A 28 -62.82 -46.08 14.25
C ALA A 28 -63.48 -46.12 12.86
N THR A 29 -64.66 -45.54 12.75
CA THR A 29 -65.21 -45.10 11.47
C THR A 29 -64.35 -43.93 11.02
N HIS A 30 -63.17 -44.25 10.48
CA HIS A 30 -62.49 -43.31 9.63
C HIS A 30 -63.41 -43.07 8.43
N PRO A 31 -63.77 -41.83 8.09
CA PRO A 31 -64.47 -41.56 6.85
C PRO A 31 -63.64 -42.18 5.73
N SER A 32 -64.23 -43.12 4.99
CA SER A 32 -63.57 -43.70 3.82
C SER A 32 -63.34 -42.56 2.85
N VAL A 33 -62.07 -42.17 2.65
CA VAL A 33 -61.71 -41.21 1.62
C VAL A 33 -62.30 -41.73 0.30
N ASP A 34 -63.17 -40.93 -0.32
CA ASP A 34 -63.77 -41.29 -1.59
C ASP A 34 -62.65 -41.45 -2.63
N SER A 35 -62.72 -42.48 -3.46
CA SER A 35 -61.71 -42.79 -4.47
C SER A 35 -61.43 -41.58 -5.38
N ALA A 36 -62.46 -40.78 -5.66
CA ALA A 36 -62.34 -39.55 -6.44
C ALA A 36 -61.52 -38.46 -5.74
N GLU A 37 -61.57 -38.36 -4.41
CA GLU A 37 -60.78 -37.42 -3.62
C GLU A 37 -59.30 -37.84 -3.56
N LEU A 38 -59.04 -39.13 -3.39
CA LEU A 38 -57.69 -39.69 -3.43
C LEU A 38 -57.02 -39.45 -4.80
N GLU A 39 -57.73 -39.66 -5.90
CA GLU A 39 -57.22 -39.41 -7.26
C GLU A 39 -56.91 -37.91 -7.47
N ARG A 40 -57.76 -37.00 -6.99
CA ARG A 40 -57.52 -35.55 -7.04
C ARG A 40 -56.26 -35.16 -6.27
N LEU A 41 -56.07 -35.68 -5.06
CA LEU A 41 -54.89 -35.40 -4.24
C LEU A 41 -53.62 -35.95 -4.89
N GLN A 42 -53.67 -37.14 -5.50
CA GLN A 42 -52.55 -37.69 -6.25
C GLN A 42 -52.21 -36.85 -7.49
N ALA A 43 -53.21 -36.34 -8.21
CA ALA A 43 -53.00 -35.43 -9.33
C ALA A 43 -52.38 -34.09 -8.90
N LEU A 44 -52.81 -33.56 -7.76
CA LEU A 44 -52.23 -32.35 -7.16
C LEU A 44 -50.77 -32.58 -6.74
N ALA A 45 -50.49 -33.69 -6.05
CA ALA A 45 -49.12 -34.04 -5.64
C ALA A 45 -48.18 -34.18 -6.84
N ARG A 46 -48.62 -34.81 -7.93
CA ARG A 46 -47.85 -34.90 -9.19
C ARG A 46 -47.58 -33.51 -9.78
N THR A 47 -48.57 -32.62 -9.75
CA THR A 47 -48.42 -31.24 -10.24
C THR A 47 -47.42 -30.46 -9.39
N GLN A 48 -47.53 -30.53 -8.06
CA GLN A 48 -46.60 -29.89 -7.14
C GLN A 48 -45.18 -30.46 -7.30
N GLN A 49 -45.03 -31.77 -7.48
CA GLN A 49 -43.72 -32.40 -7.68
C GLN A 49 -43.05 -31.93 -8.99
N LYS A 50 -43.84 -31.71 -10.06
CA LYS A 50 -43.32 -31.07 -11.29
C LYS A 50 -42.87 -29.63 -11.05
N GLN A 51 -43.65 -28.85 -10.29
CA GLN A 51 -43.27 -27.47 -9.93
C GLN A 51 -41.98 -27.43 -9.10
N VAL A 52 -41.85 -28.32 -8.11
CA VAL A 52 -40.63 -28.45 -7.30
C VAL A 52 -39.42 -28.79 -8.18
N GLY A 53 -39.57 -29.74 -9.12
CA GLY A 53 -38.51 -30.06 -10.07
C GLY A 53 -38.10 -28.86 -10.92
N GLY A 54 -39.07 -28.07 -11.41
CA GLY A 54 -38.79 -26.83 -12.15
C GLY A 54 -38.03 -25.80 -11.32
N LEU A 55 -38.44 -25.58 -10.07
CA LEU A 55 -37.77 -24.67 -9.14
C LEU A 55 -36.35 -25.14 -8.80
N GLN A 56 -36.12 -26.45 -8.67
CA GLN A 56 -34.77 -27.00 -8.42
C GLN A 56 -33.80 -26.71 -9.57
N VAL A 57 -34.27 -26.76 -10.82
CA VAL A 57 -33.47 -26.39 -11.99
C VAL A 57 -33.11 -24.91 -11.97
N GLU A 58 -34.07 -24.04 -11.62
CA GLU A 58 -33.82 -22.60 -11.56
C GLU A 58 -32.84 -22.22 -10.43
N VAL A 59 -32.95 -22.87 -9.27
CA VAL A 59 -32.00 -22.71 -8.16
C VAL A 59 -30.59 -23.13 -8.59
N ALA A 60 -30.45 -24.24 -9.33
CA ALA A 60 -29.16 -24.67 -9.85
C ALA A 60 -28.57 -23.63 -10.83
N ARG A 61 -29.41 -23.09 -11.73
CA ARG A 61 -29.01 -22.04 -12.69
C ARG A 61 -28.51 -20.78 -11.97
N LEU A 62 -29.26 -20.30 -10.98
CA LEU A 62 -28.89 -19.13 -10.20
C LEU A 62 -27.63 -19.38 -9.36
N SER A 63 -27.46 -20.58 -8.82
CA SER A 63 -26.24 -20.97 -8.09
C SER A 63 -25.01 -20.93 -8.99
N ASP A 64 -25.12 -21.39 -10.24
CA ASP A 64 -24.05 -21.31 -11.23
C ASP A 64 -23.74 -19.85 -11.59
N GLU A 65 -24.76 -19.01 -11.73
CA GLU A 65 -24.59 -17.58 -12.01
C GLU A 65 -23.89 -16.84 -10.85
N VAL A 66 -24.31 -17.10 -9.61
CA VAL A 66 -23.64 -16.60 -8.40
C VAL A 66 -22.18 -17.05 -8.37
N GLY A 67 -21.89 -18.31 -8.74
CA GLY A 67 -20.53 -18.82 -8.83
C GLY A 67 -19.68 -18.06 -9.86
N ARG A 68 -20.22 -17.78 -11.04
CA ARG A 68 -19.54 -16.99 -12.09
C ARG A 68 -19.28 -15.56 -11.64
N LEU A 69 -20.30 -14.88 -11.10
CA LEU A 69 -20.19 -13.51 -10.61
C LEU A 69 -19.21 -13.39 -9.45
N SER A 70 -19.18 -14.39 -8.55
CA SER A 70 -18.20 -14.45 -7.46
C SER A 70 -16.77 -14.56 -8.00
N ALA A 71 -16.54 -15.40 -9.02
CA ALA A 71 -15.24 -15.52 -9.66
C ALA A 71 -14.83 -14.21 -10.37
N ASP A 72 -15.76 -13.52 -11.03
CA ASP A 72 -15.51 -12.19 -11.62
C ASP A 72 -15.16 -11.15 -10.57
N LEU A 73 -15.88 -11.11 -9.45
CA LEU A 73 -15.62 -10.18 -8.36
C LEU A 73 -14.20 -10.38 -7.79
N LEU A 74 -13.76 -11.62 -7.61
CA LEU A 74 -12.40 -11.94 -7.17
C LEU A 74 -11.35 -11.48 -8.20
N ARG A 75 -11.62 -11.64 -9.50
CA ARG A 75 -10.74 -11.12 -10.56
C ARG A 75 -10.61 -9.60 -10.51
N TYR A 76 -11.73 -8.90 -10.40
CA TYR A 76 -11.73 -7.43 -10.31
C TYR A 76 -11.03 -6.93 -9.04
N HIS A 77 -11.23 -7.61 -7.91
CA HIS A 77 -10.53 -7.26 -6.67
C HIS A 77 -9.01 -7.41 -6.83
N ALA A 78 -8.53 -8.51 -7.42
CA ALA A 78 -7.11 -8.71 -7.68
C ALA A 78 -6.53 -7.63 -8.61
N GLN A 79 -7.25 -7.28 -9.69
CA GLN A 79 -6.85 -6.21 -10.60
C GLN A 79 -6.83 -4.84 -9.91
N ALA A 80 -7.78 -4.57 -9.01
CA ALA A 80 -7.84 -3.32 -8.25
C ALA A 80 -6.62 -3.18 -7.31
N GLU A 81 -6.22 -4.26 -6.63
CA GLU A 81 -5.00 -4.26 -5.80
C GLU A 81 -3.74 -4.02 -6.63
N GLU A 82 -3.62 -4.66 -7.79
CA GLU A 82 -2.50 -4.42 -8.70
C GLU A 82 -2.43 -2.96 -9.15
N LEU A 83 -3.57 -2.38 -9.51
CA LEU A 83 -3.66 -0.98 -9.92
C LEU A 83 -3.30 -0.03 -8.77
N ARG A 84 -3.73 -0.31 -7.54
CA ARG A 84 -3.38 0.48 -6.34
C ARG A 84 -1.87 0.55 -6.15
N VAL A 85 -1.16 -0.58 -6.26
CA VAL A 85 0.31 -0.63 -6.16
C VAL A 85 0.97 0.18 -7.28
N LYS A 86 0.47 0.07 -8.52
CA LYS A 86 1.00 0.85 -9.66
C LYS A 86 0.80 2.35 -9.48
N VAL A 87 -0.35 2.78 -8.97
CA VAL A 87 -0.63 4.20 -8.70
C VAL A 87 0.33 4.74 -7.65
N ALA A 88 0.53 4.04 -6.54
CA ALA A 88 1.49 4.45 -5.50
C ALA A 88 2.91 4.63 -6.07
N ALA A 89 3.40 3.68 -6.88
CA ALA A 89 4.71 3.77 -7.52
C ALA A 89 4.82 4.94 -8.51
N LEU A 90 3.75 5.23 -9.26
CA LEU A 90 3.71 6.37 -10.19
C LEU A 90 3.72 7.71 -9.44
N GLU A 91 2.99 7.80 -8.33
CA GLU A 91 3.00 8.98 -7.47
C GLU A 91 4.37 9.22 -6.85
N GLU A 92 5.03 8.19 -6.32
CA GLU A 92 6.41 8.28 -5.81
C GLU A 92 7.39 8.73 -6.89
N ALA A 93 7.30 8.14 -8.10
CA ALA A 93 8.12 8.53 -9.23
C ALA A 93 7.85 9.99 -9.65
N SER A 94 6.60 10.44 -9.57
CA SER A 94 6.20 11.82 -9.84
C SER A 94 6.74 12.77 -8.77
N ARG A 95 6.61 12.45 -7.48
CA ARG A 95 7.20 13.21 -6.35
C ARG A 95 8.71 13.34 -6.49
N ARG A 96 9.41 12.24 -6.80
CA ARG A 96 10.86 12.22 -7.11
C ARG A 96 11.23 13.15 -8.25
N LYS A 97 10.47 13.12 -9.35
CA LYS A 97 10.69 14.01 -10.50
C LYS A 97 10.39 15.48 -10.18
N GLY A 98 9.32 15.77 -9.43
CA GLY A 98 8.93 17.11 -9.01
C GLY A 98 9.97 17.77 -8.12
N SER A 99 10.34 17.10 -7.02
CA SER A 99 11.35 17.61 -6.08
C SER A 99 12.69 17.88 -6.75
N LYS A 100 13.08 17.01 -7.71
CA LYS A 100 14.28 17.22 -8.52
C LYS A 100 14.21 18.45 -9.41
N LYS A 101 13.05 18.74 -10.01
CA LYS A 101 12.85 19.94 -10.85
C LYS A 101 12.89 21.22 -10.02
N GLU A 102 12.28 21.21 -8.85
CA GLU A 102 12.24 22.38 -7.95
C GLU A 102 13.63 22.73 -7.41
N LEU A 103 14.46 21.72 -7.12
CA LEU A 103 15.82 21.93 -6.60
C LEU A 103 16.77 22.48 -7.68
N ILE A 104 16.55 22.19 -8.96
CA ILE A 104 17.39 22.68 -10.05
C ILE A 104 17.38 24.21 -10.09
N GLY A 105 18.56 24.79 -10.18
CA GLY A 105 18.74 26.25 -10.18
C GLY A 105 19.98 26.67 -9.39
N SER A 106 20.13 27.99 -9.25
CA SER A 106 21.18 28.59 -8.43
C SER A 106 20.61 29.04 -7.10
N TRP A 107 21.34 28.77 -6.03
CA TRP A 107 20.95 29.05 -4.65
C TRP A 107 22.07 29.79 -3.94
N LYS A 108 21.85 31.04 -3.57
CA LYS A 108 22.77 31.85 -2.76
C LYS A 108 22.74 31.39 -1.33
N LEU A 109 23.91 31.20 -0.72
CA LEU A 109 23.98 30.93 0.71
C LEU A 109 23.70 32.22 1.50
N VAL A 110 22.73 32.16 2.41
CA VAL A 110 22.29 33.29 3.24
C VAL A 110 22.74 33.11 4.69
N SER A 111 22.63 31.89 5.21
CA SER A 111 23.10 31.55 6.56
C SER A 111 23.74 30.18 6.56
N ALA A 112 24.76 30.01 7.39
CA ALA A 112 25.33 28.71 7.69
C ALA A 112 25.59 28.62 9.20
N GLU A 113 25.23 27.49 9.78
CA GLU A 113 25.47 27.20 11.18
C GLU A 113 26.12 25.83 11.31
N GLU A 114 27.05 25.69 12.24
CA GLU A 114 27.69 24.42 12.55
C GLU A 114 27.54 24.14 14.05
N GLY A 115 26.88 23.03 14.39
CA GLY A 115 26.55 22.72 15.78
C GLY A 115 25.79 23.85 16.49
N GLY A 116 24.96 24.60 15.77
CA GLY A 116 24.19 25.74 16.29
C GLY A 116 24.96 27.04 16.42
N VAL A 117 26.20 27.09 15.92
CA VAL A 117 27.04 28.29 15.92
C VAL A 117 27.10 28.86 14.51
N PRO A 118 26.70 30.13 14.28
CA PRO A 118 26.85 30.78 12.99
C PRO A 118 28.28 30.73 12.45
N GLN A 119 28.40 30.43 11.16
CA GLN A 119 29.66 30.33 10.43
C GLN A 119 29.65 31.29 9.23
N ASP A 120 30.84 31.72 8.81
CA ASP A 120 31.02 32.41 7.53
C ASP A 120 31.78 31.50 6.54
N PRO A 121 31.08 30.58 5.85
CA PRO A 121 31.73 29.64 4.95
C PRO A 121 32.20 30.33 3.66
N GLU A 122 33.31 29.84 3.11
CA GLU A 122 33.83 30.28 1.80
C GLU A 122 32.85 30.02 0.64
N VAL A 123 31.90 29.10 0.81
CA VAL A 123 30.90 28.76 -0.21
C VAL A 123 29.91 29.91 -0.34
N ALA A 124 29.79 30.45 -1.55
CA ALA A 124 28.87 31.54 -1.86
C ALA A 124 27.50 31.05 -2.34
N ARG A 125 27.49 29.99 -3.17
CA ARG A 125 26.27 29.48 -3.80
C ARG A 125 26.38 28.01 -4.18
N LEU A 126 25.22 27.37 -4.25
CA LEU A 126 25.03 26.03 -4.78
C LEU A 126 24.28 26.08 -6.10
N VAL A 127 24.81 25.43 -7.13
CA VAL A 127 24.13 25.29 -8.42
C VAL A 127 23.76 23.85 -8.66
N PHE A 128 22.47 23.54 -8.60
CA PHE A 128 21.93 22.21 -8.83
C PHE A 128 21.56 22.04 -10.31
N THR A 129 22.08 20.99 -10.93
CA THR A 129 21.68 20.49 -12.25
C THR A 129 20.92 19.17 -12.10
N ALA A 130 20.51 18.56 -13.21
CA ALA A 130 19.82 17.28 -13.18
C ALA A 130 20.67 16.11 -12.62
N LYS A 131 21.99 16.24 -12.45
CA LYS A 131 22.84 15.14 -11.93
C LYS A 131 23.86 15.57 -10.89
N THR A 132 24.20 16.85 -10.86
CA THR A 132 25.29 17.36 -10.04
C THR A 132 24.89 18.62 -9.29
N VAL A 133 25.58 18.86 -8.18
CA VAL A 133 25.56 20.12 -7.46
C VAL A 133 26.96 20.71 -7.48
N THR A 134 27.07 21.97 -7.87
CA THR A 134 28.34 22.70 -7.89
C THR A 134 28.40 23.68 -6.72
N PHE A 135 29.42 23.54 -5.88
CA PHE A 135 29.70 24.43 -4.77
C PHE A 135 30.64 25.52 -5.32
N GLN A 136 30.13 26.75 -5.46
CA GLN A 136 30.93 27.88 -5.90
C GLN A 136 31.43 28.66 -4.68
N TYR A 137 32.71 28.96 -4.65
CA TYR A 137 33.38 29.65 -3.55
C TYR A 137 33.56 31.14 -3.87
N ARG A 138 33.57 32.00 -2.86
CA ARG A 138 33.72 33.46 -3.03
C ARG A 138 35.00 33.84 -3.77
N ASP A 139 36.12 33.20 -3.40
CA ASP A 139 37.46 33.55 -3.89
C ASP A 139 38.00 32.61 -4.96
N ARG A 140 37.18 31.69 -5.49
CA ARG A 140 37.59 30.76 -6.55
C ARG A 140 36.69 30.88 -7.76
N ARG A 141 37.34 31.03 -8.92
CA ARG A 141 36.65 31.00 -10.21
C ARG A 141 36.09 29.61 -10.53
N ASP A 142 36.74 28.56 -10.02
CA ASP A 142 36.33 27.17 -10.23
C ASP A 142 35.52 26.64 -9.04
N GLY A 143 34.32 26.15 -9.32
CA GLY A 143 33.47 25.46 -8.35
C GLY A 143 33.83 23.98 -8.20
N ARG A 144 33.50 23.38 -7.05
CA ARG A 144 33.62 21.93 -6.86
C ARG A 144 32.32 21.24 -7.23
N VAL A 145 32.41 20.25 -8.11
CA VAL A 145 31.26 19.48 -8.60
C VAL A 145 31.11 18.20 -7.79
N PHE A 146 29.89 17.98 -7.29
CA PHE A 146 29.50 16.77 -6.59
C PHE A 146 28.31 16.12 -7.29
N SER A 147 28.20 14.81 -7.20
CA SER A 147 26.96 14.09 -7.54
C SER A 147 26.01 14.15 -6.34
N TYR A 148 24.71 14.06 -6.59
CA TYR A 148 23.73 13.95 -5.51
C TYR A 148 22.61 12.97 -5.83
N LYS A 149 22.01 12.41 -4.79
CA LYS A 149 20.77 11.62 -4.84
C LYS A 149 19.74 12.25 -3.91
N LEU A 150 18.48 12.24 -4.31
CA LEU A 150 17.35 12.75 -3.52
C LEU A 150 16.42 11.60 -3.18
N ASP A 151 15.93 11.58 -1.95
CA ASP A 151 14.77 10.79 -1.57
C ASP A 151 13.70 11.68 -0.92
N PRO A 152 12.64 12.06 -1.65
CA PRO A 152 11.55 12.87 -1.11
C PRO A 152 10.45 12.03 -0.44
N SER A 153 10.71 10.77 -0.07
CA SER A 153 9.74 9.94 0.65
C SER A 153 9.55 10.36 2.10
N GLU A 154 10.59 10.94 2.71
CA GLU A 154 10.60 11.36 4.11
C GLU A 154 10.36 12.87 4.26
N GLU A 155 9.91 13.26 5.44
CA GLU A 155 9.83 14.66 5.87
C GLU A 155 10.65 14.86 7.14
N PRO A 156 11.76 15.63 7.10
CA PRO A 156 12.30 16.36 5.95
C PRO A 156 12.89 15.47 4.84
N LYS A 157 12.88 15.95 3.59
CA LYS A 157 13.33 15.18 2.42
C LYS A 157 14.80 14.84 2.52
N GLU A 158 15.23 13.67 2.07
CA GLU A 158 16.63 13.24 2.18
C GLU A 158 17.46 13.62 0.95
N ILE A 159 18.73 13.93 1.18
CA ILE A 159 19.73 14.18 0.13
C ILE A 159 21.05 13.51 0.49
N ASP A 160 21.68 12.86 -0.48
CA ASP A 160 23.05 12.34 -0.36
C ASP A 160 23.95 13.08 -1.34
N VAL A 161 25.04 13.65 -0.86
CA VAL A 161 26.03 14.38 -1.67
C VAL A 161 27.34 13.59 -1.72
N ALA A 162 27.87 13.31 -2.90
CA ALA A 162 29.08 12.52 -3.08
C ALA A 162 30.07 13.16 -4.07
N GLY A 163 31.33 13.28 -3.66
CA GLY A 163 32.44 13.76 -4.49
C GLY A 163 33.29 12.61 -5.00
N GLY A 164 33.14 12.25 -6.28
CA GLY A 164 33.93 11.18 -6.90
C GLY A 164 33.74 9.82 -6.21
N ALA A 165 34.84 9.17 -5.83
CA ALA A 165 34.85 7.86 -5.17
C ALA A 165 34.64 7.91 -3.65
N ALA A 166 34.38 9.09 -3.07
CA ALA A 166 34.15 9.23 -1.64
C ALA A 166 32.78 8.67 -1.22
N ARG A 167 32.68 8.19 0.03
CA ARG A 167 31.41 7.80 0.64
C ARG A 167 30.44 9.01 0.62
N PRO A 168 29.16 8.81 0.24
CA PRO A 168 28.18 9.89 0.25
C PRO A 168 28.02 10.48 1.65
N THR A 169 27.92 11.80 1.71
CA THR A 169 27.59 12.55 2.91
C THR A 169 26.07 12.67 3.00
N PRO A 170 25.44 12.04 4.01
CA PRO A 170 23.99 12.07 4.16
C PRO A 170 23.51 13.40 4.72
N GLY A 171 22.37 13.87 4.24
CA GLY A 171 21.72 15.09 4.67
C GLY A 171 20.21 15.05 4.49
N VAL A 172 19.56 16.12 4.91
CA VAL A 172 18.13 16.39 4.71
C VAL A 172 17.94 17.81 4.20
N TYR A 173 16.84 18.05 3.48
CA TYR A 173 16.51 19.34 2.93
C TYR A 173 15.00 19.62 2.97
N SER A 174 14.67 20.91 2.95
CA SER A 174 13.30 21.40 2.76
C SER A 174 13.33 22.52 1.73
N LEU A 175 12.29 22.56 0.90
CA LEU A 175 12.07 23.61 -0.10
C LEU A 175 10.77 24.33 0.24
N ASP A 176 10.87 25.63 0.48
CA ASP A 176 9.73 26.53 0.66
C ASP A 176 9.84 27.64 -0.40
N GLY A 177 9.29 27.36 -1.59
CA GLY A 177 9.39 28.22 -2.78
C GLY A 177 10.84 28.48 -3.20
N ASP A 178 11.32 29.67 -2.86
CA ASP A 178 12.68 30.15 -3.16
C ASP A 178 13.64 30.07 -1.96
N ARG A 179 13.23 29.42 -0.87
CA ARG A 179 14.08 29.10 0.28
C ARG A 179 14.42 27.61 0.30
N LEU A 180 15.70 27.29 0.33
CA LEU A 180 16.24 25.95 0.52
C LEU A 180 16.91 25.87 1.88
N THR A 181 16.41 25.01 2.75
CA THR A 181 17.08 24.65 4.01
C THR A 181 17.75 23.29 3.81
N LEU A 182 19.04 23.20 4.10
CA LEU A 182 19.86 22.01 3.85
C LEU A 182 20.70 21.69 5.08
N CYS A 183 20.54 20.52 5.67
CA CYS A 183 21.34 20.05 6.80
C CYS A 183 22.12 18.81 6.38
N ILE A 184 23.44 18.85 6.46
CA ILE A 184 24.32 17.74 6.03
C ILE A 184 25.20 17.32 7.20
N GLY A 185 25.42 16.01 7.36
CA GLY A 185 26.36 15.47 8.34
C GLY A 185 27.82 15.80 8.01
N ARG A 186 28.67 15.99 9.01
CA ARG A 186 30.13 16.12 8.80
C ARG A 186 30.75 14.73 8.70
N GLY A 187 31.54 14.50 7.65
CA GLY A 187 32.29 13.25 7.46
C GLY A 187 31.38 12.02 7.40
N HIS A 188 31.56 11.08 8.35
CA HIS A 188 30.79 9.84 8.46
C HIS A 188 29.63 9.90 9.47
N ALA A 189 29.21 11.10 9.87
CA ALA A 189 28.08 11.28 10.76
C ALA A 189 26.79 10.66 10.19
N ALA A 190 25.91 10.20 11.08
CA ALA A 190 24.59 9.70 10.71
C ALA A 190 23.77 10.80 9.99
N ARG A 191 22.77 10.38 9.20
CA ARG A 191 21.85 11.32 8.55
C ARG A 191 21.18 12.19 9.65
N PRO A 192 21.14 13.52 9.51
CA PRO A 192 20.36 14.36 10.39
C PRO A 192 18.86 13.99 10.29
N THR A 193 18.16 13.90 11.41
CA THR A 193 16.71 13.62 11.42
C THR A 193 15.86 14.88 11.25
N GLY A 194 16.49 16.05 11.18
CA GLY A 194 15.82 17.35 11.09
C GLY A 194 16.80 18.51 10.95
N PHE A 195 16.29 19.72 11.15
CA PHE A 195 17.07 20.96 11.08
C PHE A 195 17.58 21.45 12.44
N ASP A 196 17.40 20.66 13.50
CA ASP A 196 17.92 20.92 14.85
C ASP A 196 19.45 20.78 14.86
N ASN A 197 20.15 21.90 14.63
CA ASN A 197 21.60 21.97 14.65
C ASN A 197 22.11 22.21 16.08
N ARG A 198 22.16 21.17 16.90
CA ARG A 198 22.61 21.28 18.31
C ARG A 198 24.13 21.17 18.45
N PRO A 199 24.74 21.83 19.45
CA PRO A 199 26.16 21.67 19.76
C PRO A 199 26.52 20.20 19.97
N GLY A 200 27.59 19.73 19.32
CA GLY A 200 28.05 18.34 19.38
C GLY A 200 27.39 17.37 18.39
N GLY A 201 26.38 17.82 17.62
CA GLY A 201 25.66 16.98 16.64
C GLY A 201 26.44 16.66 15.36
N GLY A 202 27.57 17.33 15.10
CA GLY A 202 28.41 17.05 13.94
C GLY A 202 27.73 17.30 12.59
N THR A 203 26.79 18.25 12.53
CA THR A 203 26.04 18.63 11.33
C THR A 203 26.29 20.09 10.97
N THR A 204 26.02 20.43 9.71
CA THR A 204 26.05 21.80 9.21
C THR A 204 24.71 22.12 8.57
N LEU A 205 24.08 23.20 9.03
CA LEU A 205 22.80 23.71 8.56
C LEU A 205 23.04 24.92 7.66
N TRP A 206 22.55 24.87 6.43
CA TRP A 206 22.61 25.95 5.46
C TRP A 206 21.20 26.42 5.12
N ILE A 207 21.03 27.73 5.05
CA ILE A 207 19.84 28.40 4.55
C ILE A 207 20.24 29.12 3.27
N LEU A 208 19.60 28.77 2.16
CA LEU A 208 19.87 29.32 0.85
C LEU A 208 18.61 29.93 0.22
N GLU A 209 18.82 30.90 -0.66
CA GLU A 209 17.77 31.57 -1.42
C GLU A 209 18.00 31.45 -2.93
N ARG A 210 16.95 31.23 -3.71
CA ARG A 210 17.05 31.05 -5.16
C ARG A 210 17.49 32.35 -5.85
N GLU A 211 18.47 32.24 -6.73
CA GLU A 211 18.97 33.35 -7.54
C GLU A 211 18.47 33.24 -8.98
N GLY A 212 17.35 33.91 -9.31
CA GLY A 212 16.91 34.11 -10.70
C GLY A 212 16.75 32.83 -11.54
N PRO A 213 16.43 32.94 -12.84
CA PRO A 213 16.27 31.75 -13.68
C PRO A 213 17.62 31.04 -13.89
N ALA A 214 17.58 29.70 -13.88
CA ALA A 214 18.76 28.82 -13.87
C ALA A 214 19.86 29.23 -14.88
N PRO A 215 21.16 29.16 -14.49
CA PRO A 215 22.24 29.52 -15.39
C PRO A 215 22.31 28.54 -16.58
N SER A 216 22.10 29.07 -17.78
CA SER A 216 22.44 28.40 -19.03
C SER A 216 23.93 28.08 -19.00
N VAL A 217 24.27 26.79 -19.03
CA VAL A 217 25.65 26.31 -19.19
C VAL A 217 26.12 26.72 -20.58
N THR A 218 26.69 27.92 -20.70
CA THR A 218 27.47 28.29 -21.88
C THR A 218 28.78 27.51 -21.79
N SER A 219 28.77 26.34 -22.42
CA SER A 219 29.96 25.63 -22.87
C SER A 219 30.88 26.64 -23.57
N ARG A 220 31.98 27.01 -22.90
CA ARG A 220 33.07 27.72 -23.55
C ARG A 220 33.90 26.67 -24.27
N ALA A 221 33.62 26.49 -25.55
CA ALA A 221 34.52 25.80 -26.47
C ALA A 221 35.83 26.60 -26.50
N GLU A 222 36.90 26.02 -25.96
CA GLU A 222 38.26 26.45 -26.25
C GLU A 222 38.69 25.86 -27.59
N THR A 223 39.22 26.73 -28.45
CA THR A 223 39.93 26.44 -29.69
C THR A 223 41.17 27.33 -29.65
N PRO A 224 42.33 26.82 -30.07
CA PRO A 224 42.77 27.03 -31.45
C PRO A 224 42.87 25.74 -32.27
#